data_AF-A0A9D1ZAZ8-F1
#
_entry.id   AF-A0A9D1ZAZ8-F1
#
_cell.length_a   1.000
_cell.length_b   1.000
_cell.length_c   1.000
_cell.angle_alpha   90.00
_cell.angle_beta   90.00
_cell.angle_gamma   90.00
#
_symmetry.space_group_name_H-M   'P 1'
#
loop_
_entity.id
_entity.type
_entity.pdbx_description
1 polymer ?
#
loop_
_entity_poly.entity_id
_entity_poly.type
_entity_poly.pdbx_seq_one_letter_code
_entity_poly.pdbx_strand_id
1 'polypeptide(L)'
;MANPVIGTPWKKLNGPVSEDELKGVDRYWRAANYLSVGQIYLRSNPLMKDGFSREDVKHRLVGHWGTTPGINFLFGHVNRLIADHQQNAIFLMGPGHGGPA
;
A
#
# COMPACT_ATOMS: atom_id res chain seq x y z
N MET A 1 -22.26 -18.20 17.28
CA MET A 1 -22.77 -17.34 16.19
C MET A 1 -22.03 -17.72 14.91
N ALA A 2 -22.70 -17.77 13.77
CA ALA A 2 -22.06 -18.06 12.48
C ALA A 2 -21.40 -16.79 11.89
N ASN A 3 -20.36 -16.95 11.07
CA ASN A 3 -19.69 -15.83 10.42
C ASN A 3 -20.58 -15.20 9.33
N PRO A 4 -20.55 -13.87 9.13
CA PRO A 4 -21.37 -13.18 8.15
C PRO A 4 -20.90 -13.45 6.72
N VAL A 5 -21.84 -13.36 5.76
CA VAL A 5 -21.52 -13.27 4.33
C VAL A 5 -21.31 -11.79 3.98
N ILE A 6 -20.15 -11.47 3.40
CA ILE A 6 -19.76 -10.11 3.02
C ILE A 6 -19.46 -10.09 1.52
N GLY A 7 -20.07 -9.16 0.78
CA GLY A 7 -19.85 -8.96 -0.65
C GLY A 7 -20.42 -10.07 -1.55
N THR A 8 -19.79 -10.31 -2.70
CA THR A 8 -20.17 -11.36 -3.67
C THR A 8 -19.03 -12.37 -3.81
N PRO A 9 -18.89 -13.32 -2.87
CA PRO A 9 -17.71 -14.17 -2.81
C PRO A 9 -17.59 -15.09 -4.03
N TRP A 10 -16.33 -15.40 -4.39
CA TRP A 10 -15.99 -16.41 -5.40
C TRP A 10 -16.44 -16.07 -6.83
N LYS A 11 -16.60 -14.79 -7.15
CA LYS A 11 -16.92 -14.33 -8.51
C LYS A 11 -15.66 -14.12 -9.34
N LYS A 12 -15.69 -14.51 -10.60
CA LYS A 12 -14.65 -14.19 -11.59
C LYS A 12 -14.99 -12.85 -12.25
N LEU A 13 -13.96 -12.17 -12.77
CA LEU A 13 -14.17 -11.14 -13.77
C LEU A 13 -14.49 -11.82 -15.11
N ASN A 14 -15.43 -11.24 -15.87
CA ASN A 14 -15.82 -11.70 -17.20
C ASN A 14 -15.13 -10.90 -18.32
N GLY A 15 -14.00 -10.29 -18.00
CA GLY A 15 -13.23 -9.44 -18.91
C GLY A 15 -11.84 -9.14 -18.34
N PRO A 16 -10.99 -8.47 -19.12
CA PRO A 16 -9.69 -8.04 -18.64
C PRO A 16 -9.84 -6.98 -17.54
N VAL A 17 -8.80 -6.85 -16.71
CA VAL A 17 -8.66 -5.68 -15.82
C VAL A 17 -8.50 -4.45 -16.71
N SER A 18 -9.20 -3.37 -16.38
CA SER A 18 -9.13 -2.14 -17.17
C SER A 18 -7.76 -1.46 -17.00
N GLU A 19 -7.33 -0.75 -18.03
CA GLU A 19 -6.07 0.02 -17.99
C GLU A 19 -6.12 1.13 -16.92
N ASP A 20 -7.30 1.70 -16.66
CA ASP A 20 -7.46 2.75 -15.65
C ASP A 20 -7.34 2.21 -14.23
N GLU A 21 -7.79 0.98 -13.97
CA GLU A 21 -7.54 0.28 -12.71
C GLU A 21 -6.03 0.03 -12.50
N LEU A 22 -5.30 -0.37 -13.56
CA LEU A 22 -3.85 -0.57 -13.48
C LEU A 22 -3.10 0.74 -13.21
N LYS A 23 -3.51 1.85 -13.82
CA LYS A 23 -2.99 3.20 -13.48
C LYS A 23 -3.31 3.57 -12.03
N GLY A 24 -4.47 3.18 -11.52
CA GLY A 24 -4.85 3.34 -10.12
C GLY A 24 -3.90 2.58 -9.18
N VAL A 25 -3.58 1.33 -9.51
CA VAL A 25 -2.61 0.51 -8.76
C VAL A 25 -1.21 1.12 -8.79
N ASP A 26 -0.74 1.64 -9.93
CA ASP A 26 0.55 2.34 -10.01
C ASP A 26 0.58 3.58 -9.10
N ARG A 27 -0.48 4.40 -9.13
CA ARG A 27 -0.60 5.57 -8.25
C ARG A 27 -0.60 5.17 -6.77
N TYR A 28 -1.35 4.12 -6.41
CA TYR A 28 -1.34 3.56 -5.06
C TYR A 28 0.08 3.15 -4.66
N TRP A 29 0.74 2.35 -5.50
CA TRP A 29 2.07 1.82 -5.21
C TRP A 29 3.10 2.93 -5.00
N ARG A 30 3.10 3.95 -5.87
CA ARG A 30 3.98 5.12 -5.76
C ARG A 30 3.69 5.94 -4.51
N ALA A 31 2.42 6.21 -4.22
CA ALA A 31 2.02 6.97 -3.05
C ALA A 31 2.36 6.23 -1.75
N ALA A 32 2.07 4.93 -1.68
CA ALA A 32 2.40 4.08 -0.54
C ALA A 32 3.92 4.03 -0.32
N ASN A 33 4.71 3.80 -1.37
CA ASN A 33 6.18 3.83 -1.28
C ASN A 33 6.70 5.19 -0.78
N TYR A 34 6.14 6.30 -1.28
CA TYR A 34 6.50 7.65 -0.84
C TYR A 34 6.22 7.83 0.66
N LEU A 35 5.03 7.42 1.12
CA LEU A 35 4.64 7.49 2.52
C LEU A 35 5.51 6.57 3.39
N SER A 36 5.82 5.36 2.95
CA SER A 36 6.72 4.43 3.65
C SER A 36 8.10 5.05 3.86
N VAL A 37 8.67 5.67 2.83
CA VAL A 37 9.94 6.42 2.94
C VAL A 37 9.77 7.60 3.90
N GLY A 38 8.69 8.38 3.78
CA GLY A 38 8.40 9.47 4.70
C GLY A 38 8.38 9.02 6.16
N GLN A 39 7.72 7.89 6.45
CA GLN A 39 7.67 7.30 7.79
C GLN A 39 9.05 6.86 8.31
N ILE A 40 9.93 6.34 7.45
CA ILE A 40 11.27 5.89 7.87
C ILE A 40 12.23 7.07 8.05
N TYR A 41 12.18 8.07 7.17
CA TYR A 41 13.24 9.07 7.04
C TYR A 41 12.87 10.47 7.54
N LEU A 42 11.61 10.91 7.44
CA LEU A 42 11.25 12.31 7.66
C LEU A 42 10.64 12.55 9.05
N ARG A 43 11.07 13.62 9.71
CA ARG A 43 10.43 14.15 10.94
C ARG A 43 9.54 15.36 10.67
N SER A 44 9.75 16.05 9.55
CA SER A 44 9.00 17.21 9.09
C SER A 44 9.00 17.29 7.56
N ASN A 45 8.29 18.28 7.02
CA ASN A 45 8.22 18.59 5.59
C ASN A 45 7.91 17.38 4.68
N PRO A 46 6.81 16.65 4.93
CA PRO A 46 6.50 15.40 4.23
C PRO A 46 6.21 15.57 2.74
N LEU A 47 6.05 16.81 2.24
CA LEU A 47 5.84 17.13 0.82
C LEU A 47 7.00 17.94 0.23
N MET A 48 8.11 18.09 0.95
CA MET A 48 9.33 18.79 0.51
C MET A 48 9.06 20.23 0.01
N LYS A 49 8.16 20.95 0.69
CA LYS A 49 7.80 22.35 0.36
C LYS A 49 8.86 23.31 0.90
N ASP A 50 9.01 24.46 0.22
CA ASP A 50 9.75 25.64 0.68
C ASP A 50 11.20 25.39 1.14
N GLY A 51 11.93 24.56 0.39
CA GLY A 51 13.30 24.17 0.67
C GLY A 51 13.38 22.90 1.52
N PHE A 52 13.87 21.81 0.92
CA PHE A 52 14.11 20.54 1.63
C PHE A 52 15.55 20.52 2.15
N SER A 53 15.71 20.18 3.43
CA SER A 53 17.04 20.17 4.05
C SER A 53 17.27 18.94 4.94
N ARG A 54 18.51 18.78 5.40
CA ARG A 54 18.86 17.72 6.36
C ARG A 54 18.10 17.86 7.68
N GLU A 55 17.62 19.05 8.02
CA GLU A 55 16.79 19.26 9.21
C GLU A 55 15.44 18.59 9.11
N ASP A 56 14.95 18.21 7.92
CA ASP A 56 13.71 17.45 7.77
C ASP A 56 13.86 15.96 8.04
N VAL A 57 15.10 15.47 8.09
CA VAL A 57 15.43 14.06 8.29
C VAL A 57 15.48 13.73 9.79
N LYS A 58 14.94 12.56 10.18
CA LYS A 58 15.00 12.05 11.56
C LYS A 58 16.44 11.91 12.04
N HIS A 59 16.66 12.16 13.33
CA HIS A 59 17.97 11.96 13.96
C HIS A 59 18.42 10.49 14.00
N ARG A 60 17.47 9.56 14.08
CA ARG A 60 17.72 8.12 14.03
C ARG A 60 16.75 7.47 13.06
N LEU A 61 17.30 6.77 12.07
CA LEU A 61 16.52 6.07 11.06
C LEU A 61 16.17 4.68 11.59
N VAL A 62 14.88 4.44 11.78
CA VAL A 62 14.36 3.16 12.29
C VAL A 62 13.18 2.75 11.43
N GLY A 63 13.21 1.50 10.98
CA GLY A 63 12.23 0.91 10.08
C GLY A 63 12.92 0.02 9.05
N HIS A 64 12.13 -0.73 8.27
CA HIS A 64 12.65 -1.62 7.24
C HIS A 64 12.11 -1.17 5.89
N TRP A 65 13.01 -1.04 4.91
CA TRP A 65 12.64 -0.74 3.53
C TRP A 65 12.59 -2.00 2.67
N GLY A 66 13.49 -2.96 2.85
CA GLY A 66 13.74 -4.03 1.86
C GLY A 66 12.50 -4.81 1.39
N THR A 67 11.56 -5.12 2.28
CA THR A 67 10.32 -5.85 1.94
C THR A 67 9.15 -4.93 1.57
N THR A 68 9.16 -3.69 2.06
CA THR A 68 8.06 -2.72 2.03
C THR A 68 7.53 -2.40 0.63
N PRO A 69 8.34 -2.10 -0.40
CA PRO A 69 7.80 -1.79 -1.72
C PRO A 69 7.16 -3.00 -2.40
N GLY A 70 7.61 -4.22 -2.09
CA GLY A 70 6.97 -5.45 -2.55
C GLY A 70 5.62 -5.69 -1.88
N ILE A 71 5.51 -5.39 -0.58
CA ILE A 71 4.25 -5.45 0.15
C ILE A 71 3.27 -4.38 -0.37
N ASN A 72 3.71 -3.14 -0.58
CA ASN A 72 2.90 -2.07 -1.20
C ASN A 72 2.35 -2.47 -2.57
N PHE A 73 3.19 -3.10 -3.40
CA PHE A 73 2.78 -3.60 -4.72
C PHE A 73 1.66 -4.63 -4.59
N LEU A 74 1.83 -5.62 -3.70
CA LEU A 74 0.82 -6.65 -3.45
C LEU A 74 -0.47 -6.05 -2.87
N PHE A 75 -0.39 -5.12 -1.92
CA PHE A 75 -1.57 -4.44 -1.37
C PHE A 75 -2.33 -3.66 -2.45
N GLY A 76 -1.63 -2.95 -3.34
CA GLY A 76 -2.28 -2.24 -4.45
C GLY A 76 -3.09 -3.19 -5.33
N HIS A 77 -2.50 -4.32 -5.73
CA HIS A 77 -3.18 -5.32 -6.54
C HIS A 77 -4.31 -6.05 -5.79
N VAL A 78 -4.15 -6.34 -4.50
CA VAL A 78 -5.18 -6.99 -3.67
C VAL A 78 -6.35 -6.04 -3.41
N ASN A 79 -6.11 -4.76 -3.14
CA ASN A 79 -7.16 -3.75 -2.99
C ASN A 79 -8.01 -3.64 -4.26
N ARG A 80 -7.36 -3.61 -5.43
CA ARG A 80 -8.03 -3.63 -6.73
C ARG A 80 -8.86 -4.91 -6.91
N LEU A 81 -8.31 -6.08 -6.57
CA LEU A 81 -9.07 -7.34 -6.60
C LEU A 81 -10.31 -7.31 -5.70
N ILE A 82 -10.18 -6.78 -4.49
CA ILE A 82 -11.32 -6.67 -3.55
C ILE A 82 -12.41 -5.77 -4.14
N ALA A 83 -12.03 -4.62 -4.71
CA ALA A 83 -12.98 -3.69 -5.33
C ALA A 83 -13.72 -4.33 -6.53
N ASP A 84 -12.97 -4.92 -7.47
CA ASP A 84 -13.51 -5.56 -8.67
C ASP A 84 -14.44 -6.74 -8.37
N HIS A 85 -14.09 -7.56 -7.37
CA HIS A 85 -14.75 -8.84 -7.11
C HIS A 85 -15.75 -8.78 -5.95
N GLN A 86 -15.80 -7.66 -5.19
CA GLN A 86 -16.51 -7.56 -3.92
C GLN A 86 -16.18 -8.75 -3.00
N GLN A 87 -14.91 -9.14 -2.98
CA GLN A 87 -14.43 -10.33 -2.27
C GLN A 87 -14.14 -9.99 -0.82
N ASN A 88 -14.74 -10.74 0.11
CA ASN A 88 -14.32 -10.73 1.51
C ASN A 88 -12.90 -11.29 1.62
N ALA A 89 -11.93 -10.47 2.02
CA ALA A 89 -10.52 -10.82 2.04
C ALA A 89 -9.80 -10.30 3.29
N ILE A 90 -8.81 -11.05 3.74
CA ILE A 90 -7.87 -10.67 4.81
C ILE A 90 -6.47 -10.87 4.26
N PHE A 91 -5.60 -9.88 4.46
CA PHE A 91 -4.19 -9.98 4.12
C PHE A 91 -3.38 -10.27 5.38
N LEU A 92 -2.60 -11.36 5.37
CA LEU A 92 -1.68 -11.71 6.46
C LEU A 92 -0.25 -11.34 6.06
N MET A 93 0.28 -10.28 6.67
CA MET A 93 1.62 -9.79 6.38
C MET A 93 2.68 -10.62 7.13
N GLY A 94 3.16 -11.69 6.48
CA GLY A 94 4.24 -12.53 6.98
C GLY A 94 5.53 -11.75 7.31
N PRO A 95 6.11 -10.97 6.38
CA PRO A 95 7.24 -10.08 6.66
C PRO A 95 6.79 -8.83 7.44
N GLY A 96 6.29 -9.03 8.66
CA GLY A 96 5.67 -7.99 9.48
C GLY A 96 6.58 -6.81 9.88
N HIS A 97 7.89 -6.96 9.71
CA HIS A 97 8.85 -5.87 9.90
C HIS A 97 8.73 -4.78 8.80
N GLY A 98 8.05 -5.06 7.70
CA GLY A 98 7.62 -4.12 6.66
C GLY A 98 6.42 -3.25 7.05
N GLY A 99 6.27 -2.94 8.34
CA GLY A 99 5.13 -2.17 8.87
C GLY A 99 4.79 -0.83 8.17
N PRO A 100 5.72 -0.13 7.50
CA PRO A 100 5.39 1.07 6.74
C PRO A 100 4.58 0.87 5.44
N ALA A 101 4.33 -0.38 5.03
CA ALA A 101 3.54 -0.71 3.84
C ALA A 101 2.02 -0.52 4.03
#